data_AF-A0A318T8F3-F1
#
_entry.id   AF-A0A318T8F3-F1
#
_cell.length_a   1.000
_cell.length_b   1.000
_cell.length_c   1.000
_cell.angle_alpha   90.00
_cell.angle_beta   90.00
_cell.angle_gamma   90.00
#
_symmetry.space_group_name_H-M   'P 1'
#
loop_
_entity.id
_entity.type
_entity.pdbx_description
1 polymer ?
#
loop_
_entity_poly.entity_id
_entity_poly.type
_entity_poly.pdbx_seq_one_letter_code
_entity_poly.pdbx_strand_id
1 'polypeptide(L)'
;MRRPAHPIGGLSMNDPFYIYRPMLDLLGKSEGTDKRRGYNETLGYGAYTGGDRDLVNMTLDDIDYLQTAMLAHPKNKLNSSALGRYQIVRTTLRKLKSSLKLVSTTRFDASLQDRLACYLMAGRGFDRWLASNMTLDALIVALSKEWASLPTTSGRGYYYGQNAAVTVAEVRAALAECKRRYDDEPIKLAPQGTNKTTAIGVVAAAAGSTVAVVGGAAAGGVAVSPSSGAAWIIIGTVAAVAVIVVGVLIWRRRK
;
A
#
# COMPACT_ATOMS: atom_id res chain seq x y z
N MET A 1 -25.78 -32.63 3.07
CA MET A 1 -25.15 -32.07 1.85
C MET A 1 -23.70 -31.74 2.15
N ARG A 2 -22.74 -32.45 1.57
CA ARG A 2 -21.30 -32.20 1.73
C ARG A 2 -20.88 -31.09 0.76
N ARG A 3 -20.25 -30.02 1.27
CA ARG A 3 -19.64 -28.97 0.45
C ARG A 3 -18.49 -29.58 -0.38
N PRO A 4 -18.34 -29.25 -1.67
CA PRO A 4 -17.17 -29.66 -2.42
C PRO A 4 -15.93 -28.92 -1.88
N ALA A 5 -14.92 -29.69 -1.48
CA ALA A 5 -13.59 -29.17 -1.22
C ALA A 5 -12.99 -28.69 -2.55
N HIS A 6 -12.73 -27.39 -2.66
CA HIS A 6 -11.95 -26.85 -3.76
C HIS A 6 -10.46 -26.93 -3.36
N PRO A 7 -9.60 -27.61 -4.13
CA PRO A 7 -8.17 -27.62 -3.87
C PRO A 7 -7.56 -26.36 -4.49
N ILE A 8 -7.37 -25.31 -3.70
CA ILE A 8 -6.47 -24.20 -4.06
C ILE A 8 -5.20 -24.42 -3.23
N GLY A 9 -4.10 -24.72 -3.91
CA GLY A 9 -2.82 -25.01 -3.29
C GLY A 9 -2.37 -23.91 -2.32
N GLY A 10 -2.06 -24.33 -1.08
CA GLY A 10 -1.11 -23.73 -0.14
C GLY A 10 -1.00 -22.21 -0.08
N LEU A 11 -1.97 -21.53 0.55
CA LEU A 11 -1.71 -20.27 1.26
C LEU A 11 -1.79 -20.57 2.76
N SER A 12 -0.62 -20.82 3.33
CA SER A 12 -0.44 -21.07 4.76
C SER A 12 -0.88 -19.85 5.57
N MET A 13 -1.48 -20.10 6.72
CA MET A 13 -1.66 -19.17 7.86
C MET A 13 -0.40 -18.34 8.19
N ASN A 14 0.77 -18.78 7.74
CA ASN A 14 2.06 -18.13 7.97
C ASN A 14 2.37 -17.00 6.99
N ASP A 15 1.49 -16.70 6.01
CA ASP A 15 1.64 -15.53 5.15
C ASP A 15 1.24 -14.25 5.90
N PRO A 16 2.16 -13.29 6.13
CA PRO A 16 1.85 -12.07 6.88
C PRO A 16 0.82 -11.18 6.19
N PHE A 17 0.52 -11.43 4.90
CA PHE A 17 -0.46 -10.68 4.13
C PHE A 17 -1.77 -11.45 3.89
N TYR A 18 -1.99 -12.57 4.59
CA TYR A 18 -3.12 -13.49 4.36
C TYR A 18 -4.48 -12.79 4.20
N ILE A 19 -4.81 -11.85 5.08
CA ILE A 19 -6.05 -11.07 5.05
C ILE A 19 -6.13 -10.19 3.80
N TYR A 20 -5.01 -9.64 3.33
CA TYR A 20 -4.93 -8.69 2.23
C TYR A 20 -4.81 -9.36 0.86
N ARG A 21 -4.38 -10.63 0.79
CA ARG A 21 -4.13 -11.38 -0.46
C ARG A 21 -5.23 -11.26 -1.51
N PRO A 22 -6.53 -11.40 -1.20
CA PRO A 22 -7.57 -11.29 -2.22
C PRO A 22 -7.54 -9.94 -2.96
N MET A 23 -7.25 -8.85 -2.24
CA MET A 23 -7.11 -7.53 -2.84
C MET A 23 -5.76 -7.33 -3.53
N LEU A 24 -4.66 -7.83 -2.96
CA LEU A 24 -3.35 -7.80 -3.62
C LEU A 24 -3.39 -8.53 -4.98
N ASP A 25 -4.06 -9.67 -5.05
CA ASP A 25 -4.21 -10.43 -6.29
C ASP A 25 -5.12 -9.72 -7.29
N LEU A 26 -6.20 -9.09 -6.82
CA LEU A 26 -7.03 -8.28 -7.69
C LEU A 26 -6.25 -7.09 -8.26
N LEU A 27 -5.38 -6.44 -7.48
CA LEU A 27 -4.54 -5.33 -7.93
C LEU A 27 -3.52 -5.77 -8.98
N GLY A 28 -2.80 -6.87 -8.76
CA GLY A 28 -1.86 -7.41 -9.75
C GLY A 28 -2.56 -7.76 -11.08
N LYS A 29 -3.78 -8.31 -11.01
CA LYS A 29 -4.64 -8.54 -12.18
C LYS A 29 -5.07 -7.23 -12.85
N SER A 30 -5.58 -6.26 -12.08
CA SER A 30 -6.19 -5.02 -12.61
C SER A 30 -5.14 -4.08 -13.21
N GLU A 31 -3.96 -3.97 -12.61
CA GLU A 31 -2.81 -3.25 -13.17
C GLU A 31 -2.21 -3.96 -14.39
N GLY A 32 -2.62 -5.21 -14.66
CA GLY A 32 -2.19 -6.00 -15.81
C GLY A 32 -0.78 -6.57 -15.67
N THR A 33 -0.15 -6.42 -14.50
CA THR A 33 1.22 -6.86 -14.23
C THR A 33 1.31 -8.38 -14.13
N ASP A 34 0.30 -9.03 -13.55
CA ASP A 34 0.24 -10.48 -13.40
C ASP A 34 0.00 -11.23 -14.73
N LYS A 35 -0.30 -10.51 -15.81
CA LYS A 35 -0.38 -11.10 -17.16
C LYS A 35 1.00 -11.40 -17.75
N ARG A 36 2.08 -10.89 -17.13
CA ARG A 36 3.44 -11.03 -17.63
C ARG A 36 4.44 -11.22 -16.49
N ARG A 37 4.99 -10.14 -15.91
CA ARG A 37 6.13 -10.24 -14.97
C ARG A 37 5.82 -9.91 -13.51
N GLY A 38 4.57 -9.62 -13.16
CA GLY A 38 4.12 -9.39 -11.79
C GLY A 38 4.99 -8.36 -11.05
N TYR A 39 5.66 -8.79 -9.97
CA TYR A 39 6.58 -7.95 -9.17
C TYR A 39 7.76 -7.34 -9.95
N ASN A 40 8.07 -7.88 -11.12
CA ASN A 40 9.12 -7.38 -12.00
C ASN A 40 8.60 -6.54 -13.17
N GLU A 41 7.31 -6.23 -13.21
CA GLU A 41 6.72 -5.49 -14.32
C GLU A 41 7.04 -3.99 -14.25
N THR A 42 7.29 -3.40 -15.42
CA THR A 42 7.51 -1.96 -15.57
C THR A 42 6.40 -1.33 -16.39
N LEU A 43 6.15 -0.04 -16.21
CA LEU A 43 5.22 0.69 -17.08
C LEU A 43 5.54 0.44 -18.57
N GLY A 44 4.51 0.09 -19.33
CA GLY A 44 4.63 -0.15 -20.77
C GLY A 44 5.48 -1.37 -21.15
N TYR A 45 5.66 -2.33 -20.26
CA TYR A 45 6.35 -3.60 -20.52
C TYR A 45 7.79 -3.41 -21.06
N GLY A 46 8.58 -2.61 -20.35
CA GLY A 46 9.99 -2.32 -20.68
C GLY A 46 10.21 -1.09 -21.57
N ALA A 47 9.15 -0.45 -22.07
CA ALA A 47 9.24 0.62 -23.07
C ALA A 47 10.05 1.86 -22.64
N TYR A 48 10.19 2.10 -21.33
CA TYR A 48 10.89 3.27 -20.76
C TYR A 48 12.11 2.90 -19.91
N THR A 49 12.43 1.61 -19.84
CA THR A 49 13.50 1.07 -19.02
C THR A 49 14.59 0.39 -19.85
N GLY A 50 14.48 0.40 -21.18
CA GLY A 50 15.39 -0.31 -22.08
C GLY A 50 15.17 -1.83 -22.08
N GLY A 51 13.92 -2.28 -21.86
CA GLY A 51 13.55 -3.68 -21.76
C GLY A 51 13.23 -4.16 -20.35
N ASP A 52 13.11 -5.48 -20.20
CA ASP A 52 12.75 -6.15 -18.95
C ASP A 52 13.80 -5.89 -17.86
N ARG A 53 13.33 -5.62 -16.63
CA ARG A 53 14.17 -5.37 -15.44
C ARG A 53 13.85 -6.35 -14.31
N ASP A 54 14.86 -6.76 -13.56
CA ASP A 54 14.72 -7.64 -12.40
C ASP A 54 14.57 -6.83 -11.11
N LEU A 55 13.42 -6.17 -10.99
CA LEU A 55 13.10 -5.23 -9.91
C LEU A 55 13.21 -5.84 -8.52
N VAL A 56 12.86 -7.12 -8.34
CA VAL A 56 12.88 -7.79 -7.02
C VAL A 56 14.28 -7.91 -6.43
N ASN A 57 15.32 -7.85 -7.27
CA ASN A 57 16.71 -7.87 -6.83
C ASN A 57 17.35 -6.47 -6.77
N MET A 58 16.64 -5.42 -7.18
CA MET A 58 17.10 -4.03 -7.11
C MET A 58 16.87 -3.44 -5.72
N THR A 59 17.76 -2.54 -5.30
CA THR A 59 17.57 -1.76 -4.06
C THR A 59 16.55 -0.64 -4.25
N LEU A 60 16.03 -0.09 -3.16
CA LEU A 60 15.13 1.08 -3.22
C LEU A 60 15.79 2.33 -3.82
N ASP A 61 17.13 2.43 -3.81
CA ASP A 61 17.85 3.49 -4.54
C ASP A 61 17.92 3.20 -6.03
N ASP A 62 18.20 1.96 -6.44
CA ASP A 62 18.18 1.57 -7.85
C ASP A 62 16.78 1.77 -8.47
N ILE A 63 15.72 1.45 -7.71
CA ILE A 63 14.34 1.68 -8.12
C ILE A 63 14.08 3.18 -8.28
N ASP A 64 14.46 4.02 -7.31
CA ASP A 64 14.26 5.48 -7.41
C ASP A 64 15.01 6.08 -8.61
N TYR A 65 16.24 5.60 -8.86
CA TYR A 65 17.03 5.97 -10.02
C TYR A 65 16.34 5.56 -11.33
N LEU A 66 15.88 4.31 -11.44
CA LEU A 66 15.17 3.82 -12.62
C LEU A 66 13.89 4.62 -12.88
N GLN A 67 13.11 4.88 -11.84
CA GLN A 67 11.91 5.71 -11.92
C GLN A 67 12.21 7.14 -12.38
N THR A 68 13.35 7.69 -11.96
CA THR A 68 13.83 9.00 -12.41
C THR A 68 14.19 8.98 -13.89
N ALA A 69 14.92 7.96 -14.34
CA ALA A 69 15.26 7.80 -15.75
C ALA A 69 14.02 7.60 -16.64
N MET A 70 13.02 6.84 -16.18
CA MET A 70 11.75 6.67 -16.88
C MET A 70 11.04 8.00 -17.14
N LEU A 71 11.02 8.90 -16.14
CA LEU A 71 10.38 10.23 -16.28
C LEU A 71 11.14 11.15 -17.24
N ALA A 72 12.46 10.98 -17.36
CA ALA A 72 13.28 11.69 -18.34
C ALA A 72 13.20 11.09 -19.76
N HIS A 73 12.60 9.91 -19.92
CA HIS A 73 12.60 9.20 -21.19
C HIS A 73 11.72 9.91 -22.25
N PRO A 74 12.25 10.27 -23.44
CA PRO A 74 11.56 11.14 -24.40
C PRO A 74 10.25 10.56 -24.97
N LYS A 75 10.16 9.22 -24.99
CA LYS A 75 8.95 8.48 -25.42
C LYS A 75 7.92 8.28 -24.30
N ASN A 76 8.23 8.63 -23.06
CA ASN A 76 7.29 8.49 -21.94
C ASN A 76 6.30 9.66 -21.92
N LYS A 77 5.36 9.63 -22.87
CA LYS A 77 4.27 10.61 -22.94
C LYS A 77 3.24 10.46 -21.82
N LEU A 78 3.28 9.33 -21.10
CA LEU A 78 2.43 9.08 -19.94
C LEU A 78 2.89 9.83 -18.68
N ASN A 79 4.12 10.35 -18.66
CA ASN A 79 4.73 11.03 -17.52
C ASN A 79 4.58 10.24 -16.20
N SER A 80 4.77 8.92 -16.28
CA SER A 80 4.64 8.01 -15.15
C SER A 80 5.91 7.18 -14.94
N SER A 81 6.13 6.79 -13.69
CA SER A 81 7.28 6.00 -13.21
C SER A 81 6.83 4.72 -12.52
N ALA A 82 5.65 4.22 -12.87
CA ALA A 82 5.06 3.05 -12.24
C ALA A 82 5.93 1.79 -12.43
N LEU A 83 6.25 1.13 -11.33
CA LEU A 83 7.04 -0.10 -11.28
C LEU A 83 6.43 -1.12 -10.31
N GLY A 84 6.71 -2.39 -10.56
CA GLY A 84 6.32 -3.50 -9.70
C GLY A 84 4.87 -3.94 -9.89
N ARG A 85 4.47 -4.98 -9.14
CA ARG A 85 3.16 -5.64 -9.26
C ARG A 85 2.01 -4.65 -9.06
N TYR A 86 2.22 -3.67 -8.17
CA TYR A 86 1.24 -2.68 -7.75
C TYR A 86 1.45 -1.29 -8.38
N GLN A 87 2.32 -1.18 -9.39
CA GLN A 87 2.56 0.04 -10.18
C GLN A 87 2.84 1.30 -9.34
N ILE A 88 3.69 1.15 -8.32
CA ILE A 88 4.06 2.25 -7.40
C ILE A 88 4.92 3.27 -8.15
N VAL A 89 4.54 4.55 -8.12
CA VAL A 89 5.28 5.66 -8.76
C VAL A 89 6.31 6.29 -7.81
N ARG A 90 7.29 7.00 -8.37
CA ARG A 90 8.45 7.58 -7.64
C ARG A 90 8.07 8.42 -6.43
N THR A 91 7.13 9.34 -6.61
CA THR A 91 6.71 10.26 -5.55
C THR A 91 6.06 9.50 -4.39
N THR A 92 5.26 8.49 -4.70
CA THR A 92 4.67 7.59 -3.71
C THR A 92 5.74 6.76 -3.00
N LEU A 93 6.67 6.16 -3.75
CA LEU A 93 7.76 5.38 -3.17
C LEU A 93 8.61 6.21 -2.21
N ARG A 94 8.98 7.45 -2.56
CA ARG A 94 9.73 8.35 -1.67
C ARG A 94 8.96 8.67 -0.38
N LYS A 95 7.64 8.91 -0.47
CA LYS A 95 6.80 9.14 0.70
C LYS A 95 6.71 7.90 1.59
N LEU A 96 6.59 6.71 0.99
CA LEU A 96 6.57 5.44 1.71
C LEU A 96 7.92 5.16 2.38
N LYS A 97 9.05 5.37 1.68
CA LYS A 97 10.41 5.26 2.25
C LYS A 97 10.53 6.11 3.51
N SER A 98 10.11 7.38 3.44
CA SER A 98 10.14 8.29 4.58
C SER A 98 9.22 7.83 5.72
N SER A 99 7.96 7.52 5.41
CA SER A 99 6.95 7.15 6.42
C SER A 99 7.29 5.85 7.15
N LEU A 100 7.86 4.89 6.43
CA LEU A 100 8.23 3.57 6.96
C LEU A 100 9.69 3.48 7.40
N LYS A 101 10.45 4.58 7.32
CA LYS A 101 11.89 4.65 7.62
C LYS A 101 12.69 3.55 6.93
N LEU A 102 12.38 3.29 5.66
CA LEU A 102 13.07 2.25 4.87
C LEU A 102 14.46 2.75 4.46
N VAL A 103 15.46 1.91 4.65
CA VAL A 103 16.84 2.21 4.21
C VAL A 103 16.97 2.00 2.70
N SER A 104 17.77 2.82 2.04
CA SER A 104 17.93 2.78 0.57
C SER A 104 18.45 1.46 0.02
N THR A 105 19.22 0.70 0.81
CA THR A 105 19.76 -0.62 0.43
C THR A 105 18.74 -1.76 0.56
N THR A 106 17.54 -1.49 1.08
CA THR A 106 16.47 -2.50 1.14
C THR A 106 16.11 -2.94 -0.28
N ARG A 107 15.94 -4.26 -0.50
CA ARG A 107 15.50 -4.78 -1.80
C ARG A 107 14.02 -4.48 -2.04
N PHE A 108 13.67 -4.18 -3.28
CA PHE A 108 12.29 -4.02 -3.74
C PHE A 108 11.64 -5.38 -4.09
N ASP A 109 11.86 -6.36 -3.21
CA ASP A 109 11.36 -7.72 -3.37
C ASP A 109 9.83 -7.81 -3.27
N ALA A 110 9.29 -9.00 -3.54
CA ALA A 110 7.85 -9.24 -3.51
C ALA A 110 7.22 -8.92 -2.14
N SER A 111 7.89 -9.27 -1.04
CA SER A 111 7.37 -9.02 0.31
C SER A 111 7.33 -7.53 0.64
N LEU A 112 8.33 -6.75 0.19
CA LEU A 112 8.30 -5.32 0.36
C LEU A 112 7.21 -4.69 -0.49
N GLN A 113 7.06 -5.10 -1.75
CA GLN A 113 5.99 -4.61 -2.63
C GLN A 113 4.61 -4.86 -2.01
N ASP A 114 4.36 -6.06 -1.47
CA ASP A 114 3.12 -6.39 -0.74
C ASP A 114 2.90 -5.46 0.45
N ARG A 115 3.94 -5.27 1.28
CA ARG A 115 3.88 -4.38 2.45
C ARG A 115 3.54 -2.94 2.05
N LEU A 116 4.15 -2.44 0.98
CA LEU A 116 3.89 -1.09 0.47
C LEU A 116 2.45 -0.96 -0.03
N ALA A 117 1.92 -1.94 -0.76
CA ALA A 117 0.53 -1.94 -1.21
C ALA A 117 -0.46 -2.01 -0.04
N CYS A 118 -0.20 -2.83 0.97
CA CYS A 118 -0.98 -2.86 2.21
C CYS A 118 -0.99 -1.50 2.91
N TYR A 119 0.16 -0.81 3.00
CA TYR A 119 0.22 0.53 3.58
C TYR A 119 -0.62 1.55 2.79
N LEU A 120 -0.59 1.49 1.46
CA LEU A 120 -1.43 2.34 0.60
C LEU A 120 -2.93 2.03 0.79
N MET A 121 -3.32 0.77 0.87
CA MET A 121 -4.71 0.36 1.14
C MET A 121 -5.18 0.86 2.52
N ALA A 122 -4.36 0.70 3.55
CA ALA A 122 -4.63 1.24 4.89
C ALA A 122 -4.83 2.76 4.85
N GLY A 123 -4.00 3.48 4.09
CA GLY A 123 -4.14 4.91 3.86
C GLY A 123 -5.47 5.32 3.20
N ARG A 124 -6.05 4.44 2.38
CA ARG A 124 -7.39 4.62 1.79
C ARG A 124 -8.54 4.15 2.67
N GLY A 125 -8.23 3.61 3.86
CA GLY A 125 -9.23 3.25 4.88
C GLY A 125 -9.59 1.78 4.91
N PHE A 126 -8.78 0.90 4.32
CA PHE A 126 -9.01 -0.54 4.36
C PHE A 126 -9.17 -1.07 5.79
N ASP A 127 -8.27 -0.70 6.70
CA ASP A 127 -8.35 -1.15 8.09
C ASP A 127 -9.54 -0.54 8.85
N ARG A 128 -9.92 0.70 8.51
CA ARG A 128 -11.15 1.31 9.05
C ARG A 128 -12.39 0.55 8.61
N TRP A 129 -12.44 0.09 7.37
CA TRP A 129 -13.54 -0.71 6.85
C TRP A 129 -13.56 -2.12 7.46
N LEU A 130 -12.41 -2.77 7.63
CA LEU A 130 -12.32 -4.04 8.37
C LEU A 130 -12.87 -3.92 9.80
N ALA A 131 -12.55 -2.81 10.48
CA ALA A 131 -13.04 -2.48 11.80
C ALA A 131 -14.48 -1.91 11.82
N SER A 132 -15.23 -1.99 10.72
CA SER A 132 -16.60 -1.48 10.58
C SER A 132 -16.76 0.04 10.80
N ASN A 133 -15.68 0.81 10.72
CA ASN A 133 -15.63 2.28 10.86
C ASN A 133 -15.59 3.01 9.49
N MET A 134 -15.88 2.30 8.39
CA MET A 134 -16.00 2.87 7.05
C MET A 134 -16.89 1.95 6.21
N THR A 135 -17.75 2.51 5.36
CA THR A 135 -18.61 1.69 4.49
C THR A 135 -17.81 1.08 3.34
N LEU A 136 -18.26 -0.07 2.84
CA LEU A 136 -17.65 -0.74 1.68
C LEU A 136 -17.61 0.18 0.45
N ASP A 137 -18.70 0.90 0.19
CA ASP A 137 -18.82 1.79 -0.96
C ASP A 137 -17.85 2.99 -0.86
N ALA A 138 -17.69 3.55 0.33
CA ALA A 138 -16.68 4.59 0.57
C ALA A 138 -15.27 4.03 0.34
N LEU A 139 -14.98 2.80 0.76
CA LEU A 139 -13.68 2.18 0.55
C LEU A 139 -13.39 1.96 -0.93
N ILE A 140 -14.34 1.45 -1.72
CA ILE A 140 -14.19 1.26 -3.16
C ILE A 140 -13.84 2.58 -3.86
N VAL A 141 -14.55 3.66 -3.52
CA VAL A 141 -14.26 4.99 -4.06
C VAL A 141 -12.88 5.48 -3.59
N ALA A 142 -12.47 5.22 -2.35
CA ALA A 142 -11.15 5.61 -1.85
C ALA A 142 -10.01 4.84 -2.52
N LEU A 143 -10.17 3.53 -2.75
CA LEU A 143 -9.18 2.68 -3.42
C LEU A 143 -9.00 3.05 -4.90
N SER A 144 -10.08 3.41 -5.61
CA SER A 144 -9.99 3.88 -7.01
C SER A 144 -9.27 5.22 -7.19
N LYS A 145 -9.04 5.98 -6.10
CA LYS A 145 -8.16 7.15 -6.09
C LYS A 145 -6.68 6.81 -5.91
N GLU A 146 -6.35 5.56 -5.58
CA GLU A 146 -4.98 5.06 -5.45
C GLU A 146 -4.57 4.23 -6.68
N TRP A 147 -5.47 3.36 -7.12
CA TRP A 147 -5.27 2.51 -8.30
C TRP A 147 -6.29 2.87 -9.38
N ALA A 148 -5.80 3.52 -10.45
CA ALA A 148 -6.61 3.94 -11.58
C ALA A 148 -7.29 2.76 -12.32
N SER A 149 -6.75 1.55 -12.16
CA SER A 149 -7.33 0.32 -12.71
C SER A 149 -8.60 -0.14 -11.98
N LEU A 150 -8.90 0.39 -10.79
CA LEU A 150 -10.08 0.04 -10.03
C LEU A 150 -11.28 0.94 -10.38
N PRO A 151 -12.50 0.38 -10.41
CA PRO A 151 -13.72 1.15 -10.59
C PRO A 151 -14.14 1.88 -9.31
N THR A 152 -14.85 2.98 -9.48
CA THR A 152 -15.76 3.53 -8.47
C THR A 152 -17.00 2.64 -8.33
N THR A 153 -17.89 2.94 -7.37
CA THR A 153 -19.18 2.23 -7.24
C THR A 153 -20.07 2.34 -8.48
N SER A 154 -19.84 3.33 -9.34
CA SER A 154 -20.55 3.49 -10.63
C SER A 154 -20.00 2.60 -11.76
N GLY A 155 -18.96 1.79 -11.51
CA GLY A 155 -18.31 0.95 -12.52
C GLY A 155 -17.30 1.67 -13.42
N ARG A 156 -17.21 3.01 -13.33
CA ARG A 156 -16.22 3.83 -14.06
C ARG A 156 -14.97 4.05 -13.23
N GLY A 157 -13.83 4.25 -13.89
CA GLY A 157 -12.61 4.72 -13.23
C GLY A 157 -12.84 6.09 -12.56
N TYR A 158 -12.07 6.39 -11.52
CA TYR A 158 -12.20 7.66 -10.80
C TYR A 158 -11.79 8.87 -11.66
N TYR A 159 -10.73 8.71 -12.45
CA TYR A 159 -10.21 9.77 -13.30
C TYR A 159 -10.91 9.79 -14.67
N TYR A 160 -11.21 11.00 -15.17
CA TYR A 160 -11.92 11.20 -16.42
C TYR A 160 -11.20 10.53 -17.60
N GLY A 161 -11.96 9.84 -18.45
CA GLY A 161 -11.44 9.15 -19.63
C GLY A 161 -10.74 7.81 -19.34
N GLN A 162 -10.74 7.33 -18.10
CA GLN A 162 -10.19 6.02 -17.74
C GLN A 162 -11.27 4.97 -17.53
N ASN A 163 -11.06 3.80 -18.11
CA ASN A 163 -11.89 2.62 -17.87
C ASN A 163 -11.22 1.76 -16.79
N ALA A 164 -12.02 1.28 -15.84
CA ALA A 164 -11.56 0.29 -14.88
C ALA A 164 -11.23 -1.03 -15.60
N ALA A 165 -10.17 -1.70 -15.16
CA ALA A 165 -9.73 -2.98 -15.71
C ALA A 165 -10.52 -4.17 -15.14
N VAL A 166 -11.18 -3.96 -14.00
CA VAL A 166 -12.00 -4.95 -13.29
C VAL A 166 -13.37 -4.34 -12.94
N THR A 167 -14.35 -5.20 -12.71
CA THR A 167 -15.72 -4.82 -12.38
C THR A 167 -15.88 -4.49 -10.89
N VAL A 168 -16.92 -3.72 -10.54
CA VAL A 168 -17.27 -3.47 -9.12
C VAL A 168 -17.57 -4.77 -8.39
N ALA A 169 -18.16 -5.75 -9.07
CA ALA A 169 -18.45 -7.07 -8.50
C ALA A 169 -17.18 -7.81 -8.08
N GLU A 170 -16.13 -7.78 -8.91
CA GLU A 170 -14.83 -8.37 -8.57
C GLU A 170 -14.18 -7.67 -7.36
N VAL A 171 -14.25 -6.34 -7.30
CA VAL A 171 -13.76 -5.58 -6.13
C VAL A 171 -14.52 -5.95 -4.86
N ARG A 172 -15.85 -6.01 -4.94
CA ARG A 172 -16.70 -6.42 -3.80
C ARG A 172 -16.40 -7.85 -3.36
N ALA A 173 -16.18 -8.77 -4.30
CA ALA A 173 -15.85 -10.16 -3.99
C ALA A 173 -14.50 -10.28 -3.28
N ALA A 174 -13.47 -9.59 -3.78
CA ALA A 174 -12.15 -9.58 -3.16
C ALA A 174 -12.20 -8.98 -1.74
N LEU A 175 -12.88 -7.84 -1.58
CA LEU A 175 -13.08 -7.24 -0.26
C LEU A 175 -13.89 -8.18 0.66
N ALA A 176 -15.00 -8.76 0.21
CA ALA A 176 -15.77 -9.69 1.03
C ALA A 176 -14.91 -10.86 1.55
N GLU A 177 -14.02 -11.40 0.73
CA GLU A 177 -13.08 -12.44 1.15
C GLU A 177 -12.04 -11.91 2.16
N CYS A 178 -11.51 -10.69 1.98
CA CYS A 178 -10.66 -10.06 3.00
C CYS A 178 -11.39 -9.92 4.35
N LYS A 179 -12.66 -9.49 4.33
CA LYS A 179 -13.46 -9.34 5.55
C LYS A 179 -13.72 -10.67 6.22
N ARG A 180 -14.05 -11.72 5.45
CA ARG A 180 -14.23 -13.08 5.96
C ARG A 180 -12.96 -13.57 6.66
N ARG A 181 -11.80 -13.43 6.02
CA ARG A 181 -10.50 -13.80 6.62
C ARG A 181 -10.22 -13.04 7.91
N TYR A 182 -10.55 -11.75 7.94
CA TYR A 182 -10.44 -10.93 9.14
C TYR A 182 -11.45 -11.33 10.23
N ASP A 183 -12.64 -11.83 9.90
CA ASP A 183 -13.63 -12.23 10.90
C ASP A 183 -13.38 -13.63 11.46
N ASP A 184 -12.83 -14.53 10.65
CA ASP A 184 -12.40 -15.88 11.09
C ASP A 184 -11.13 -15.80 11.94
N GLU A 185 -10.26 -14.84 11.60
CA GLU A 185 -9.02 -14.57 12.32
C GLU A 185 -8.89 -13.07 12.53
N PRO A 186 -9.72 -12.49 13.43
CA PRO A 186 -9.51 -11.12 13.82
C PRO A 186 -8.09 -11.10 14.34
N ILE A 187 -7.28 -10.24 13.73
CA ILE A 187 -5.90 -10.02 14.12
C ILE A 187 -5.87 -10.13 15.64
N LYS A 188 -5.03 -11.03 16.21
CA LYS A 188 -4.80 -11.10 17.66
C LYS A 188 -4.21 -9.77 18.14
N LEU A 189 -5.04 -8.73 18.19
CA LEU A 189 -4.86 -7.43 18.81
C LEU A 189 -5.35 -7.57 20.25
N ALA A 190 -4.71 -8.46 21.01
CA ALA A 190 -4.78 -8.37 22.46
C ALA A 190 -3.95 -7.14 22.88
N PRO A 191 -4.35 -6.38 23.91
CA PRO A 191 -3.68 -5.17 24.32
C PRO A 191 -2.21 -5.48 24.66
N GLN A 192 -1.28 -4.74 24.06
CA GLN A 192 0.09 -4.67 24.57
C GLN A 192 0.00 -4.24 26.03
N GLY A 193 0.62 -5.05 26.90
CA GLY A 193 0.38 -5.05 28.33
C GLY A 193 0.49 -3.69 28.99
N THR A 194 -0.33 -3.51 30.03
CA THR A 194 -0.12 -2.54 31.09
C THR A 194 1.27 -2.76 31.68
N ASN A 195 2.28 -2.01 31.22
CA ASN A 195 3.45 -1.82 32.04
C ASN A 195 3.06 -0.85 33.16
N LYS A 196 2.67 -1.42 34.30
CA LYS A 196 2.83 -0.76 35.59
C LYS A 196 4.31 -0.41 35.71
N THR A 197 4.65 0.85 35.45
CA THR A 197 5.98 1.37 35.78
C THR A 197 6.09 1.39 37.30
N THR A 198 6.70 0.35 37.85
CA THR A 198 7.30 0.40 39.18
C THR A 198 8.35 1.51 39.18
N ALA A 199 8.19 2.43 40.12
CA ALA A 199 9.06 3.57 40.32
C ALA A 199 10.52 3.14 40.52
N ILE A 200 11.44 3.79 39.80
CA ILE A 200 12.79 4.05 40.29
C ILE A 200 12.98 5.55 40.16
N GLY A 201 12.95 6.23 41.31
CA GLY A 201 13.14 7.66 41.41
C GLY A 201 14.60 8.03 41.15
N VAL A 202 14.80 9.07 40.34
CA VAL A 202 15.97 9.94 40.43
C VAL A 202 15.47 11.37 40.51
N VAL A 203 16.01 12.08 41.48
CA VAL A 203 15.64 13.37 42.04
C VAL A 203 15.95 14.57 41.14
N ALA A 204 15.04 15.54 41.17
CA ALA A 204 15.19 17.00 41.14
C ALA A 204 16.18 17.70 40.19
N ALA A 205 15.65 18.63 39.38
CA ALA A 205 16.02 20.05 39.47
C ALA A 205 14.94 20.92 38.79
N ALA A 206 14.39 21.87 39.55
CA ALA A 206 13.48 22.91 39.07
C ALA A 206 14.28 24.10 38.52
N ALA A 207 13.80 24.68 37.42
CA ALA A 207 14.02 26.09 37.08
C ALA A 207 12.84 26.56 36.23
N GLY A 208 12.05 27.48 36.78
CA GLY A 208 10.88 28.05 36.12
C GLY A 208 11.24 29.03 35.02
N SER A 209 10.28 29.26 34.11
CA SER A 209 10.03 30.53 33.45
C SER A 209 8.67 30.46 32.76
N THR A 210 7.74 31.28 33.22
CA THR A 210 6.49 31.61 32.54
C THR A 210 6.77 32.53 31.36
N VAL A 211 6.40 32.13 30.14
CA VAL A 211 6.11 33.06 29.04
C VAL A 211 4.85 32.60 28.33
N ALA A 212 3.94 33.55 28.17
CA ALA A 212 2.60 33.40 27.62
C ALA A 212 2.59 33.51 26.08
N VAL A 213 1.69 32.72 25.48
CA VAL A 213 0.97 32.91 24.20
C VAL A 213 1.79 32.89 22.90
N VAL A 214 1.54 31.88 22.04
CA VAL A 214 0.89 31.99 20.71
C VAL A 214 0.42 30.58 20.31
N GLY A 215 -0.81 30.47 19.80
CA GLY A 215 -1.39 29.21 19.32
C GLY A 215 -0.57 28.56 18.20
N GLY A 216 -0.40 27.24 18.29
CA GLY A 216 0.29 26.43 17.29
C GLY A 216 0.15 24.95 17.62
N ALA A 217 -0.31 24.17 16.65
CA ALA A 217 -0.65 22.76 16.77
C ALA A 217 0.47 21.92 17.39
N ALA A 218 0.11 21.05 18.34
CA ALA A 218 1.01 20.09 18.96
C ALA A 218 1.51 19.05 17.93
N ALA A 219 2.77 19.16 17.52
CA ALA A 219 3.51 18.08 16.91
C ALA A 219 4.18 17.26 18.02
N GLY A 220 3.49 16.23 18.51
CA GLY A 220 4.05 15.25 19.44
C GLY A 220 4.98 14.29 18.72
N GLY A 221 6.29 14.46 18.87
CA GLY A 221 7.30 13.49 18.43
C GLY A 221 7.39 12.34 19.43
N VAL A 222 7.24 11.10 18.95
CA VAL A 222 7.54 9.89 19.73
C VAL A 222 8.81 9.25 19.17
N ALA A 223 9.84 9.18 20.01
CA ALA A 223 11.05 8.40 19.75
C ALA A 223 10.72 6.90 19.81
N VAL A 224 11.18 6.13 18.83
CA VAL A 224 11.01 4.66 18.80
C VAL A 224 12.39 4.03 18.69
N SER A 225 12.78 3.28 19.73
CA SER A 225 13.98 2.43 19.75
C SER A 225 13.73 1.12 18.99
N PRO A 226 14.76 0.51 18.37
CA PRO A 226 14.58 -0.68 17.54
C PRO A 226 14.53 -1.93 18.41
N SER A 227 13.53 -2.78 18.21
CA SER A 227 13.63 -4.19 18.58
C SER A 227 13.00 -5.09 17.53
N SER A 228 13.65 -6.23 17.37
CA SER A 228 13.47 -7.29 16.39
C SER A 228 12.21 -8.12 16.62
N GLY A 229 11.58 -8.55 15.52
CA GLY A 229 10.72 -9.73 15.46
C GLY A 229 9.22 -9.53 15.74
N ALA A 230 8.43 -9.66 14.67
CA ALA A 230 6.99 -10.01 14.63
C ALA A 230 5.91 -9.01 15.13
N ALA A 231 4.74 -9.14 14.49
CA ALA A 231 3.46 -8.43 14.66
C ALA A 231 3.37 -7.00 14.07
N TRP A 232 3.07 -6.90 12.77
CA TRP A 232 2.77 -5.62 12.12
C TRP A 232 1.26 -5.37 12.08
N ILE A 233 0.75 -4.73 13.11
CA ILE A 233 -0.44 -3.90 12.95
C ILE A 233 0.08 -2.51 12.59
N ILE A 234 -0.23 -2.03 11.39
CA ILE A 234 -0.04 -0.62 11.04
C ILE A 234 -1.18 0.16 11.72
N ILE A 235 -1.13 0.33 13.06
CA ILE A 235 -1.81 1.48 13.68
C ILE A 235 -0.85 2.65 13.48
N GLY A 236 -0.77 3.11 12.23
CA GLY A 236 -0.30 4.44 11.93
C GLY A 236 -1.52 5.35 11.96
N THR A 237 -1.52 6.38 12.78
CA THR A 237 -2.26 7.60 12.45
C THR A 237 -1.79 8.02 11.06
N VAL A 238 -2.57 7.66 10.04
CA VAL A 238 -2.29 8.06 8.66
C VAL A 238 -2.55 9.55 8.60
N ALA A 239 -1.49 10.34 8.76
CA ALA A 239 -1.46 11.66 8.14
C ALA A 239 -1.77 11.42 6.66
N ALA A 240 -2.88 11.99 6.18
CA ALA A 240 -3.38 11.78 4.84
C ALA A 240 -2.24 11.93 3.82
N VAL A 241 -1.75 10.80 3.31
CA VAL A 241 -0.76 10.83 2.23
C VAL A 241 -1.53 11.27 1.00
N ALA A 242 -1.40 12.54 0.63
CA ALA A 242 -1.85 13.02 -0.67
C ALA A 242 -1.04 12.28 -1.75
N VAL A 243 -1.59 11.20 -2.29
CA VAL A 243 -1.00 10.49 -3.41
C VAL A 243 -1.45 11.16 -4.70
N ILE A 244 -0.48 11.58 -5.51
CA ILE A 244 -0.70 12.00 -6.89
C ILE A 244 -0.58 10.74 -7.74
N VAL A 245 -1.73 10.21 -8.18
CA VAL A 245 -1.78 9.11 -9.15
C VAL A 245 -1.95 9.72 -10.52
N VAL A 246 -1.03 9.37 -11.43
CA VAL A 246 -1.16 9.70 -12.86
C VAL A 246 -1.82 8.51 -13.54
N GLY A 247 -2.99 8.75 -14.12
CA GLY A 247 -3.77 7.76 -14.81
C GLY A 247 -3.04 7.15 -16.01
N VAL A 248 -2.91 5.82 -16.02
CA VAL A 248 -2.45 5.06 -17.19
C VAL A 248 -3.56 5.07 -18.26
N LEU A 249 -3.42 5.92 -19.27
CA LEU A 249 -4.25 5.93 -20.48
C LEU A 249 -3.72 4.86 -21.45
N ILE A 250 -4.32 3.66 -21.43
CA ILE A 250 -4.15 2.68 -22.51
C ILE A 250 -5.52 2.31 -23.06
N TRP A 251 -5.90 2.92 -24.20
CA TRP A 251 -6.71 2.21 -25.19
C TRP A 251 -6.66 2.84 -26.61
N ARG A 252 -6.33 1.98 -27.57
CA ARG A 252 -6.57 2.00 -29.03
C ARG A 252 -5.98 3.11 -29.92
N ARG A 253 -4.95 2.72 -30.68
CA ARG A 253 -4.95 2.88 -32.14
C ARG A 253 -4.62 1.54 -32.82
N ARG A 254 -5.67 0.80 -33.18
CA ARG A 254 -5.73 -0.18 -34.28
C ARG A 254 -7.16 -0.24 -34.78
N LYS A 255 -7.51 0.70 -35.66
CA LYS A 255 -8.06 0.48 -37.00
C LYS A 255 -7.52 1.61 -37.86
#